data_AF-A0A3C1CLI0-F1
#
_entry.id   AF-A0A3C1CLI0-F1
#
_cell.length_a   1.000
_cell.length_b   1.000
_cell.length_c   1.000
_cell.angle_alpha   90.00
_cell.angle_beta   90.00
_cell.angle_gamma   90.00
#
_symmetry.space_group_name_H-M   'P 1'
#
loop_
_entity.id
_entity.type
_entity.pdbx_description
1 polymer ?
#
loop_
_entity_poly.entity_id
_entity_poly.type
_entity_poly.pdbx_seq_one_letter_code
_entity_poly.pdbx_strand_id
1 'polypeptide(L)'
;AADLFESYVITIIAAIILGFAAFGSLGGSFAAHSSRAVVFPLIIPAIGILASVVGVYVVRARQRDRTAMAPINRGFWTAAAITLLGAGLVAGLYLHYMKAFYAVLVGVILSLVASQITEHFTSTERNPVREIADSSRTGPATTVLSGISIGLESTVWAIIAIAVAVGVSVLMSHGNVELTLYLVSLTGIGLLSTAGMVVSEDSFGPVSDNAAGVAEMSGEFTGEAERIMVSLDAVGNTTKAITKGVAIGSAVIAAVSLFGSFVETIASQLNLHASGASLFSLPETQVNVANPTIFIGLLIGGSVAFLFSSLAIRAVGRSAGTVVHEVRRQFREHPGIMDYT
;
A
#
# COMPACT_ATOMS: atom_id res chain seq x y z
N ALA A 1 -0.15 10.49 -3.96
CA ALA A 1 0.53 10.48 -5.28
C ALA A 1 2.04 10.23 -5.20
N ALA A 2 2.87 11.10 -4.62
CA ALA A 2 4.33 10.93 -4.57
C ALA A 2 4.78 9.65 -3.83
N ASP A 3 4.14 9.35 -2.69
CA ASP A 3 4.38 8.14 -1.89
C ASP A 3 4.17 6.84 -2.69
N LEU A 4 3.04 6.77 -3.41
CA LEU A 4 2.73 5.63 -4.28
C LEU A 4 3.70 5.54 -5.48
N PHE A 5 4.11 6.68 -6.03
CA PHE A 5 5.09 6.73 -7.12
C PHE A 5 6.46 6.20 -6.67
N GLU A 6 6.93 6.60 -5.50
CA GLU A 6 8.18 6.10 -4.93
C GLU A 6 8.14 4.57 -4.76
N SER A 7 7.08 4.06 -4.12
CA SER A 7 6.88 2.62 -3.93
C SER A 7 6.84 1.85 -5.26
N TYR A 8 6.19 2.43 -6.28
CA TYR A 8 6.10 1.87 -7.63
C TYR A 8 7.47 1.77 -8.31
N VAL A 9 8.25 2.86 -8.29
CA VAL A 9 9.57 2.91 -8.92
C VAL A 9 10.55 1.99 -8.19
N ILE A 10 10.59 2.01 -6.86
CA ILE A 10 11.50 1.15 -6.08
C ILE A 10 11.24 -0.32 -6.35
N THR A 11 9.96 -0.74 -6.39
CA THR A 11 9.60 -2.14 -6.64
C THR A 11 10.01 -2.60 -8.04
N ILE A 12 9.83 -1.75 -9.05
CA ILE A 12 10.27 -2.03 -10.43
C ILE A 12 11.79 -2.15 -10.50
N ILE A 13 12.52 -1.21 -9.88
CA ILE A 13 13.99 -1.22 -9.86
C ILE A 13 14.50 -2.49 -9.17
N ALA A 14 13.94 -2.85 -8.02
CA ALA A 14 14.31 -4.08 -7.31
C ALA A 14 14.08 -5.32 -8.19
N ALA A 15 12.94 -5.41 -8.88
CA ALA A 15 12.65 -6.53 -9.78
C ALA A 15 13.60 -6.60 -10.99
N ILE A 16 14.00 -5.44 -11.54
CA ILE A 16 14.97 -5.37 -12.64
C ILE A 16 16.34 -5.90 -12.18
N ILE A 17 16.83 -5.43 -11.03
CA ILE A 17 18.13 -5.84 -10.50
C ILE A 17 18.15 -7.35 -10.22
N LEU A 18 17.10 -7.85 -9.55
CA LEU A 18 17.01 -9.26 -9.15
C LEU A 18 16.71 -10.21 -10.31
N GLY A 19 16.01 -9.75 -11.35
CA GLY A 19 15.54 -10.60 -12.45
C GLY A 19 16.67 -11.26 -13.24
N PHE A 20 17.78 -10.55 -13.46
CA PHE A 20 18.93 -11.12 -14.16
C PHE A 20 19.59 -12.24 -13.35
N ALA A 21 19.84 -12.00 -12.05
CA ALA A 21 20.45 -12.96 -11.15
C ALA A 21 19.56 -14.21 -10.97
N ALA A 22 18.27 -14.01 -10.69
CA ALA A 22 17.31 -15.08 -10.44
C ALA A 22 17.18 -16.06 -11.62
N PHE A 23 17.16 -15.58 -12.86
CA PHE A 23 17.10 -16.46 -14.03
C PHE A 23 18.46 -17.08 -14.37
N GLY A 24 19.56 -16.41 -14.01
CA GLY A 24 20.90 -16.97 -14.08
C GLY A 24 21.05 -18.21 -13.17
N SER A 25 20.56 -18.16 -11.93
CA SER A 25 20.66 -19.30 -11.00
C SER A 25 19.71 -20.45 -11.30
N LEU A 26 18.66 -20.24 -12.09
CA LEU A 26 17.84 -21.35 -12.61
C LEU A 26 18.59 -22.20 -13.65
N GLY A 27 19.60 -21.63 -14.32
CA GLY A 27 20.41 -22.32 -15.32
C GLY A 27 19.64 -22.76 -16.57
N GLY A 28 20.31 -23.55 -17.42
CA GLY A 28 19.71 -24.16 -18.61
C GLY A 28 19.10 -23.14 -19.59
N SER A 29 17.93 -23.45 -20.13
CA SER A 29 17.22 -22.55 -21.05
C SER A 29 16.77 -21.25 -20.36
N PHE A 30 16.59 -21.22 -19.04
CA PHE A 30 16.14 -20.02 -18.32
C PHE A 30 17.24 -18.95 -18.23
N ALA A 31 18.51 -19.34 -18.16
CA ALA A 31 19.62 -18.37 -18.18
C ALA A 31 19.66 -17.56 -19.50
N ALA A 32 19.25 -18.15 -20.62
CA ALA A 32 19.11 -17.41 -21.89
C ALA A 32 17.95 -16.39 -21.87
N HIS A 33 17.01 -16.52 -20.93
CA HIS A 33 15.88 -15.63 -20.74
C HIS A 33 16.14 -14.54 -19.67
N SER A 34 17.34 -14.46 -19.08
CA SER A 34 17.65 -13.46 -18.03
C SER A 34 17.39 -12.01 -18.47
N SER A 35 17.66 -11.66 -19.73
CA SER A 35 17.33 -10.34 -20.27
C SER A 35 15.81 -10.10 -20.34
N ARG A 36 15.02 -11.14 -20.60
CA ARG A 36 13.55 -11.05 -20.61
C ARG A 36 12.99 -10.89 -19.19
N ALA A 37 13.61 -11.53 -18.20
CA ALA A 37 13.24 -11.40 -16.79
C ALA A 37 13.44 -9.98 -16.24
N VAL A 38 14.42 -9.24 -16.77
CA VAL A 38 14.65 -7.82 -16.46
C VAL A 38 13.57 -6.92 -17.06
N VAL A 39 13.07 -7.23 -18.26
CA VAL A 39 12.06 -6.41 -18.95
C VAL A 39 10.63 -6.74 -18.50
N PHE A 40 10.36 -7.98 -18.09
CA PHE A 40 9.07 -8.42 -17.56
C PHE A 40 8.44 -7.45 -16.52
N PRO A 41 9.16 -7.02 -15.47
CA PRO A 41 8.64 -6.08 -14.46
C PRO A 41 8.34 -4.67 -15.00
N LEU A 42 8.71 -4.33 -16.23
CA LEU A 42 8.31 -3.07 -16.90
C LEU A 42 7.03 -3.24 -17.72
N ILE A 43 6.81 -4.44 -18.28
CA ILE A 43 5.64 -4.75 -19.11
C ILE A 43 4.38 -4.82 -18.24
N ILE A 44 4.44 -5.50 -17.09
CA ILE A 44 3.26 -5.71 -16.24
C ILE A 44 2.65 -4.38 -15.75
N PRO A 45 3.44 -3.44 -15.19
CA PRO A 45 2.89 -2.15 -14.81
C PRO A 45 2.39 -1.32 -15.99
N ALA A 46 3.01 -1.43 -17.18
CA ALA A 46 2.51 -0.76 -18.39
C ALA A 46 1.13 -1.27 -18.83
N ILE A 47 0.90 -2.59 -18.79
CA ILE A 47 -0.42 -3.19 -18.97
C ILE A 47 -1.38 -2.68 -17.88
N GLY A 48 -0.91 -2.64 -16.64
CA GLY A 48 -1.65 -2.16 -15.48
C GLY A 48 -2.15 -0.72 -15.60
N ILE A 49 -1.34 0.18 -16.18
CA ILE A 49 -1.75 1.57 -16.48
C ILE A 49 -2.92 1.57 -17.47
N LEU A 50 -2.80 0.84 -18.58
CA LEU A 50 -3.88 0.75 -19.58
C LEU A 50 -5.15 0.12 -18.99
N ALA A 51 -4.99 -0.94 -18.20
CA ALA A 51 -6.08 -1.59 -17.49
C ALA A 51 -6.76 -0.64 -16.50
N SER A 52 -5.99 0.19 -15.80
CA SER A 52 -6.50 1.21 -14.87
C SER A 52 -7.31 2.27 -15.61
N VAL A 53 -6.87 2.73 -16.80
CA VAL A 53 -7.65 3.66 -17.63
C VAL A 53 -9.02 3.07 -17.97
N VAL A 54 -9.07 1.81 -18.38
CA VAL A 54 -10.35 1.10 -18.65
C VAL A 54 -11.17 0.98 -17.37
N GLY A 55 -10.55 0.62 -16.24
CA GLY A 55 -11.19 0.53 -14.93
C GLY A 55 -11.87 1.83 -14.51
N VAL A 56 -11.20 2.97 -14.67
CA VAL A 56 -11.75 4.32 -14.37
C VAL A 56 -13.01 4.58 -15.20
N TYR A 57 -13.02 4.28 -16.50
CA TYR A 57 -14.22 4.48 -17.34
C TYR A 57 -15.41 3.57 -16.95
N VAL A 58 -15.14 2.44 -16.29
CA VAL A 58 -16.15 1.50 -15.78
C VAL A 58 -16.75 1.96 -14.45
N VAL A 59 -16.08 2.85 -13.70
CA VAL A 59 -16.61 3.43 -12.45
C VAL A 59 -17.77 4.36 -12.79
N ARG A 60 -18.98 3.79 -12.75
CA ARG A 60 -20.25 4.51 -12.92
C ARG A 60 -21.27 4.01 -11.90
N ALA A 61 -21.81 4.94 -11.14
CA ALA A 61 -22.90 4.68 -10.21
C ALA A 61 -24.14 4.21 -10.98
N ARG A 62 -24.79 3.16 -10.45
CA ARG A 62 -26.05 2.61 -10.96
C ARG A 62 -27.09 2.68 -9.85
N GLN A 63 -28.37 2.79 -10.22
CA GLN A 63 -29.48 2.81 -9.25
C GLN A 63 -29.54 1.57 -8.34
N ARG A 64 -28.93 0.45 -8.74
CA ARG A 64 -28.87 -0.80 -7.96
C ARG A 64 -27.69 -0.84 -6.97
N ASP A 65 -26.77 0.12 -7.03
CA ASP A 65 -25.59 0.12 -6.17
C ASP A 65 -26.00 0.46 -4.73
N ARG A 66 -25.69 -0.47 -3.81
CA ARG A 66 -26.09 -0.36 -2.40
C ARG A 66 -25.21 0.60 -1.60
N THR A 67 -24.00 0.89 -2.09
CA THR A 67 -23.01 1.73 -1.43
C THR A 67 -22.22 2.51 -2.48
N ALA A 68 -21.68 3.68 -2.10
CA ALA A 68 -20.81 4.47 -2.96
C ALA A 68 -19.46 3.80 -3.27
N MET A 69 -19.07 2.77 -2.50
CA MET A 69 -17.89 1.93 -2.80
C MET A 69 -18.11 0.91 -3.93
N ALA A 70 -19.36 0.50 -4.19
CA ALA A 70 -19.62 -0.57 -5.16
C ALA A 70 -19.15 -0.24 -6.61
N PRO A 71 -19.36 0.98 -7.15
CA PRO A 71 -18.81 1.39 -8.44
C PRO A 71 -17.28 1.39 -8.49
N ILE A 72 -16.64 1.84 -7.41
CA ILE A 72 -15.17 1.91 -7.29
C ILE A 72 -14.58 0.51 -7.35
N ASN A 73 -15.10 -0.40 -6.51
CA ASN A 73 -14.71 -1.80 -6.49
C ASN A 73 -14.87 -2.44 -7.87
N ARG A 74 -15.97 -2.16 -8.59
CA ARG A 74 -16.18 -2.69 -9.95
C ARG A 74 -15.08 -2.24 -10.93
N GLY A 75 -14.68 -0.98 -10.88
CA GLY A 75 -13.56 -0.46 -11.68
C GLY A 75 -12.25 -1.15 -11.33
N PHE A 76 -11.96 -1.28 -10.03
CA PHE A 76 -10.78 -1.97 -9.53
C PHE A 76 -10.70 -3.43 -10.01
N TRP A 77 -11.78 -4.19 -9.83
CA TRP A 77 -11.86 -5.59 -10.27
C TRP A 77 -11.67 -5.75 -11.78
N THR A 78 -12.22 -4.81 -12.56
CA THR A 78 -12.06 -4.82 -14.02
C THR A 78 -10.60 -4.58 -14.41
N ALA A 79 -9.94 -3.59 -13.80
CA ALA A 79 -8.53 -3.33 -14.02
C ALA A 79 -7.67 -4.53 -13.61
N ALA A 80 -7.90 -5.09 -12.42
CA ALA A 80 -7.19 -6.26 -11.93
C ALA A 80 -7.32 -7.48 -12.88
N ALA A 81 -8.52 -7.76 -13.37
CA ALA A 81 -8.75 -8.86 -14.30
C ALA A 81 -7.99 -8.68 -15.63
N ILE A 82 -8.04 -7.47 -16.22
CA ILE A 82 -7.30 -7.16 -17.46
C ILE A 82 -5.79 -7.31 -17.25
N THR A 83 -5.28 -6.78 -16.14
CA THR A 83 -3.88 -6.88 -15.78
C THR A 83 -3.43 -8.33 -15.59
N LEU A 84 -4.22 -9.16 -14.90
CA LEU A 84 -3.90 -10.58 -14.70
C LEU A 84 -3.91 -11.36 -16.01
N LEU A 85 -4.87 -11.11 -16.90
CA LEU A 85 -4.89 -11.71 -18.23
C LEU A 85 -3.63 -11.35 -19.02
N GLY A 86 -3.27 -10.06 -19.05
CA GLY A 86 -2.05 -9.59 -19.69
C GLY A 86 -0.80 -10.20 -19.07
N ALA A 87 -0.71 -10.26 -17.74
CA ALA A 87 0.42 -10.85 -17.02
C ALA A 87 0.58 -12.35 -17.32
N GLY A 88 -0.53 -13.09 -17.41
CA GLY A 88 -0.51 -14.50 -17.79
C GLY A 88 0.00 -14.73 -19.21
N LEU A 89 -0.45 -13.91 -20.17
CA LEU A 89 0.02 -13.96 -21.55
C LEU A 89 1.52 -13.64 -21.66
N VAL A 90 1.99 -12.59 -20.99
CA VAL A 90 3.40 -12.20 -21.01
C VAL A 90 4.26 -13.27 -20.31
N ALA A 91 3.82 -13.81 -19.18
CA ALA A 91 4.57 -14.85 -18.47
C ALA A 91 4.68 -16.14 -19.29
N GLY A 92 3.62 -16.53 -20.00
CA GLY A 92 3.59 -17.77 -20.79
C GLY A 92 4.27 -17.65 -22.15
N LEU A 93 4.02 -16.56 -22.89
CA LEU A 93 4.47 -16.39 -24.28
C LEU A 93 5.82 -15.69 -24.41
N TYR A 94 6.14 -14.75 -23.50
CA TYR A 94 7.37 -13.97 -23.57
C TYR A 94 8.45 -14.51 -22.63
N LEU A 95 8.10 -14.72 -21.35
CA LEU A 95 9.04 -15.17 -20.33
C LEU A 95 9.18 -16.71 -20.27
N HIS A 96 8.19 -17.45 -20.78
CA HIS A 96 8.08 -18.91 -20.67
C HIS A 96 8.25 -19.44 -19.23
N TYR A 97 7.78 -18.67 -18.25
CA TYR A 97 7.93 -18.98 -16.83
C TYR A 97 6.70 -18.58 -16.02
N MET A 98 5.77 -19.53 -15.86
CA MET A 98 4.47 -19.26 -15.22
C MET A 98 4.55 -18.91 -13.74
N LYS A 99 5.64 -19.27 -13.03
CA LYS A 99 5.85 -18.84 -11.64
C LYS A 99 5.92 -17.31 -11.50
N ALA A 100 6.37 -16.59 -12.53
CA ALA A 100 6.31 -15.12 -12.53
C ALA A 100 4.86 -14.61 -12.54
N PHE A 101 3.97 -15.24 -13.32
CA PHE A 101 2.54 -14.90 -13.31
C PHE A 101 1.91 -15.18 -11.94
N TYR A 102 2.20 -16.34 -11.35
CA TYR A 102 1.65 -16.67 -10.02
C TYR A 102 2.12 -15.69 -8.94
N ALA A 103 3.35 -15.18 -9.00
CA ALA A 103 3.81 -14.13 -8.10
C ALA A 103 3.02 -12.83 -8.28
N VAL A 104 2.83 -12.38 -9.52
CA VAL A 104 1.98 -11.20 -9.82
C VAL A 104 0.54 -11.43 -9.33
N LEU A 105 -0.01 -12.62 -9.53
CA LEU A 105 -1.35 -12.99 -9.06
C LEU A 105 -1.45 -12.91 -7.53
N VAL A 106 -0.46 -13.43 -6.80
CA VAL A 106 -0.39 -13.31 -5.33
C VAL A 106 -0.37 -11.84 -4.91
N GLY A 107 0.35 -10.99 -5.64
CA GLY A 107 0.35 -9.54 -5.40
C GLY A 107 -1.01 -8.89 -5.55
N VAL A 108 -1.73 -9.21 -6.64
CA VAL A 108 -3.09 -8.70 -6.87
C VAL A 108 -4.05 -9.22 -5.78
N ILE A 109 -3.95 -10.50 -5.41
CA ILE A 109 -4.74 -11.07 -4.30
C ILE A 109 -4.43 -10.36 -2.99
N LEU A 110 -3.15 -10.09 -2.70
CA LEU A 110 -2.74 -9.33 -1.52
C LEU A 110 -3.36 -7.93 -1.53
N SER A 111 -3.38 -7.24 -2.67
CA SER A 111 -4.02 -5.92 -2.78
C SER A 111 -5.50 -5.97 -2.39
N LEU A 112 -6.20 -7.00 -2.86
CA LEU A 112 -7.62 -7.20 -2.59
C LEU A 112 -7.88 -7.53 -1.12
N VAL A 113 -7.10 -8.45 -0.57
CA VAL A 113 -7.20 -8.84 0.84
C VAL A 113 -6.87 -7.66 1.74
N ALA A 114 -5.79 -6.93 1.47
CA ALA A 114 -5.41 -5.73 2.22
C ALA A 114 -6.52 -4.66 2.15
N SER A 115 -7.07 -4.41 0.96
CA SER A 115 -8.21 -3.49 0.78
C SER A 115 -9.41 -3.90 1.61
N GLN A 116 -9.79 -5.18 1.62
CA GLN A 116 -10.93 -5.67 2.40
C GLN A 116 -10.70 -5.61 3.92
N ILE A 117 -9.48 -5.93 4.38
CA ILE A 117 -9.08 -5.77 5.79
C ILE A 117 -9.20 -4.29 6.17
N THR A 118 -8.62 -3.39 5.39
CA THR A 118 -8.68 -1.95 5.68
C THR A 118 -10.11 -1.43 5.65
N GLU A 119 -10.92 -1.79 4.66
CA GLU A 119 -12.35 -1.44 4.59
C GLU A 119 -13.11 -1.92 5.84
N HIS A 120 -12.83 -3.14 6.32
CA HIS A 120 -13.46 -3.68 7.52
C HIS A 120 -13.23 -2.82 8.76
N PHE A 121 -12.00 -2.30 8.91
CA PHE A 121 -11.59 -1.50 10.07
C PHE A 121 -11.83 0.01 9.92
N THR A 122 -12.24 0.49 8.74
CA THR A 122 -12.38 1.94 8.47
C THR A 122 -13.73 2.37 7.92
N SER A 123 -14.54 1.45 7.38
CA SER A 123 -15.89 1.75 6.90
C SER A 123 -16.88 1.91 8.06
N THR A 124 -17.71 2.95 8.00
CA THR A 124 -18.82 3.22 8.94
C THR A 124 -19.91 2.15 8.93
N GLU A 125 -19.93 1.30 7.89
CA GLU A 125 -20.91 0.21 7.76
C GLU A 125 -20.49 -1.08 8.49
N ARG A 126 -19.29 -1.10 9.07
CA ARG A 126 -18.69 -2.29 9.68
C ARG A 126 -18.62 -2.18 11.20
N ASN A 127 -18.60 -3.32 11.87
CA ASN A 127 -18.65 -3.40 13.33
C ASN A 127 -17.51 -2.66 14.04
N PRO A 128 -16.23 -2.72 13.62
CA PRO A 128 -15.16 -2.05 14.35
C PRO A 128 -15.39 -0.53 14.48
N VAL A 129 -15.76 0.15 13.38
CA VAL A 129 -16.03 1.59 13.42
C VAL A 129 -17.28 1.92 14.23
N ARG A 130 -18.32 1.07 14.15
CA ARG A 130 -19.53 1.23 14.97
C ARG A 130 -19.25 1.09 16.46
N GLU A 131 -18.34 0.19 16.85
CA GLU A 131 -17.89 0.05 18.23
C GLU A 131 -17.18 1.30 18.74
N ILE A 132 -16.31 1.92 17.92
CA ILE A 132 -15.69 3.22 18.25
C ILE A 132 -16.77 4.29 18.43
N ALA A 133 -17.75 4.34 17.54
CA ALA A 133 -18.85 5.30 17.63
C ALA A 133 -19.67 5.08 18.92
N ASP A 134 -20.02 3.84 19.25
CA ASP A 134 -20.78 3.50 20.46
C ASP A 134 -19.98 3.80 21.75
N SER A 135 -18.66 3.58 21.74
CA SER A 135 -17.79 3.93 22.87
C SER A 135 -17.83 5.42 23.20
N SER A 136 -18.10 6.27 22.20
CA SER A 136 -18.22 7.73 22.38
C SER A 136 -19.38 8.16 23.27
N ARG A 137 -20.36 7.27 23.51
CA ARG A 137 -21.44 7.52 24.49
C ARG A 137 -20.94 7.61 25.93
N THR A 138 -19.75 7.06 26.22
CA THR A 138 -19.14 7.08 27.55
C THR A 138 -18.06 8.15 27.72
N GLY A 139 -17.78 8.92 26.67
CA GLY A 139 -16.92 10.11 26.69
C GLY A 139 -15.70 10.02 25.77
N PRO A 140 -14.93 11.12 25.61
CA PRO A 140 -13.80 11.17 24.67
C PRO A 140 -12.67 10.19 24.98
N ALA A 141 -12.45 9.87 26.26
CA ALA A 141 -11.37 8.96 26.67
C ALA A 141 -11.60 7.54 26.15
N THR A 142 -12.82 7.04 26.24
CA THR A 142 -13.18 5.69 25.76
C THR A 142 -13.20 5.62 24.24
N THR A 143 -13.60 6.69 23.53
CA THR A 143 -13.45 6.80 22.07
C THR A 143 -12.00 6.61 21.64
N VAL A 144 -11.07 7.33 22.29
CA VAL A 144 -9.64 7.25 21.95
C VAL A 144 -9.08 5.86 22.25
N LEU A 145 -9.43 5.27 23.40
CA LEU A 145 -8.98 3.93 23.76
C LEU A 145 -9.49 2.87 22.78
N SER A 146 -10.77 2.92 22.41
CA SER A 146 -11.37 2.02 21.42
C SER A 146 -10.69 2.16 20.06
N GLY A 147 -10.48 3.40 19.59
CA GLY A 147 -9.80 3.67 18.33
C GLY A 147 -8.36 3.18 18.29
N ILE A 148 -7.57 3.39 19.35
CA ILE A 148 -6.20 2.87 19.45
C ILE A 148 -6.20 1.34 19.45
N SER A 149 -7.11 0.72 20.22
CA SER A 149 -7.23 -0.74 20.30
C SER A 149 -7.50 -1.36 18.93
N ILE A 150 -8.51 -0.86 18.22
CA ILE A 150 -8.88 -1.34 16.88
C ILE A 150 -7.77 -1.08 15.86
N GLY A 151 -7.08 0.05 15.96
CA GLY A 151 -5.91 0.35 15.13
C GLY A 151 -4.79 -0.69 15.29
N LEU A 152 -4.46 -1.06 16.54
CA LEU A 152 -3.47 -2.10 16.83
C LEU A 152 -3.90 -3.46 16.29
N GLU A 153 -5.17 -3.83 16.44
CA GLU A 153 -5.71 -5.08 15.91
C GLU A 153 -5.64 -5.14 14.37
N SER A 154 -6.05 -4.05 13.69
CA SER A 154 -6.02 -3.99 12.23
C SER A 154 -4.63 -4.21 11.64
N THR A 155 -3.59 -3.77 12.36
CA THR A 155 -2.19 -3.92 11.96
C THR A 155 -1.76 -5.38 11.94
N VAL A 156 -2.23 -6.19 12.89
CA VAL A 156 -1.91 -7.63 12.96
C VAL A 156 -2.40 -8.35 11.71
N TRP A 157 -3.65 -8.12 11.31
CA TRP A 157 -4.23 -8.74 10.13
C TRP A 157 -3.55 -8.32 8.83
N ALA A 158 -3.18 -7.04 8.71
CA ALA A 158 -2.43 -6.54 7.58
C ALA A 158 -1.04 -7.21 7.46
N ILE A 159 -0.30 -7.34 8.57
CA ILE A 159 1.01 -7.99 8.60
C ILE A 159 0.89 -9.48 8.24
N ILE A 160 -0.13 -10.18 8.75
CA ILE A 160 -0.37 -11.59 8.41
C ILE A 160 -0.60 -11.74 6.90
N ALA A 161 -1.42 -10.89 6.28
CA ALA A 161 -1.67 -10.94 4.85
C ALA A 161 -0.38 -10.77 4.03
N ILE A 162 0.47 -9.80 4.39
CA ILE A 162 1.77 -9.57 3.74
C ILE A 162 2.70 -10.77 3.95
N ALA A 163 2.79 -11.30 5.18
CA ALA A 163 3.62 -12.44 5.52
C ALA A 163 3.23 -13.69 4.73
N VAL A 164 1.93 -13.94 4.56
CA VAL A 164 1.42 -15.04 3.73
C VAL A 164 1.82 -14.83 2.25
N ALA A 165 1.67 -13.63 1.71
CA ALA A 165 2.05 -13.35 0.32
C ALA A 165 3.56 -13.55 0.06
N VAL A 166 4.41 -13.07 0.98
CA VAL A 166 5.86 -13.33 0.94
C VAL A 166 6.15 -14.82 1.09
N GLY A 167 5.47 -15.50 2.02
CA GLY A 167 5.60 -16.95 2.24
C GLY A 167 5.26 -17.77 1.00
N VAL A 168 4.22 -17.40 0.24
CA VAL A 168 3.90 -18.07 -1.04
C VAL A 168 5.04 -17.91 -2.05
N SER A 169 5.68 -16.74 -2.12
CA SER A 169 6.85 -16.53 -2.99
C SER A 169 8.04 -17.41 -2.56
N VAL A 170 8.27 -17.57 -1.25
CA VAL A 170 9.29 -18.47 -0.70
C VAL A 170 9.00 -19.93 -1.04
N LEU A 171 7.74 -20.37 -0.94
CA LEU A 171 7.36 -21.74 -1.29
C LEU A 171 7.55 -22.00 -2.79
N MET A 172 7.22 -21.03 -3.64
CA MET A 172 7.35 -21.16 -5.10
C MET A 172 8.82 -21.22 -5.57
N SER A 173 9.75 -20.63 -4.82
CA SER A 173 11.17 -20.57 -5.17
C SER A 173 11.94 -21.86 -4.89
N HIS A 174 11.37 -22.81 -4.12
CA HIS A 174 11.98 -24.10 -3.76
C HIS A 174 13.37 -23.95 -3.11
N GLY A 175 13.56 -22.91 -2.29
CA GLY A 175 14.80 -22.69 -1.53
C GLY A 175 15.88 -21.89 -2.26
N ASN A 176 15.65 -21.46 -3.51
CA ASN A 176 16.54 -20.52 -4.18
C ASN A 176 16.25 -19.08 -3.71
N VAL A 177 17.20 -18.48 -3.01
CA VAL A 177 17.07 -17.14 -2.41
C VAL A 177 16.93 -16.05 -3.47
N GLU A 178 17.72 -16.08 -4.54
CA GLU A 178 17.63 -15.06 -5.61
C GLU A 178 16.27 -15.09 -6.30
N LEU A 179 15.79 -16.29 -6.61
CA LEU A 179 14.46 -16.48 -7.16
C LEU A 179 13.38 -16.05 -6.16
N THR A 180 13.57 -16.29 -4.86
CA THR A 180 12.66 -15.82 -3.81
C THR A 180 12.53 -14.30 -3.85
N LEU A 181 13.65 -13.59 -3.81
CA LEU A 181 13.66 -12.12 -3.82
C LEU A 181 13.03 -11.57 -5.11
N TYR A 182 13.32 -12.19 -6.26
CA TYR A 182 12.67 -11.82 -7.51
C TYR A 182 11.15 -12.06 -7.49
N LEU A 183 10.68 -13.22 -7.05
CA LEU A 183 9.23 -13.50 -6.95
C LEU A 183 8.53 -12.58 -5.93
N VAL A 184 9.20 -12.24 -4.82
CA VAL A 184 8.70 -11.25 -3.86
C VAL A 184 8.58 -9.88 -4.53
N SER A 185 9.58 -9.44 -5.30
CA SER A 185 9.50 -8.17 -6.04
C SER A 185 8.36 -8.17 -7.07
N LEU A 186 8.12 -9.29 -7.78
CA LEU A 186 6.99 -9.45 -8.70
C LEU A 186 5.64 -9.46 -7.99
N THR A 187 5.58 -9.97 -6.76
CA THR A 187 4.40 -9.86 -5.88
C THR A 187 4.13 -8.39 -5.57
N GLY A 188 5.16 -7.59 -5.30
CA GLY A 188 5.03 -6.14 -5.13
C GLY A 188 4.52 -5.45 -6.40
N ILE A 189 4.99 -5.87 -7.57
CA ILE A 189 4.48 -5.39 -8.86
C ILE A 189 3.01 -5.72 -9.03
N GLY A 190 2.60 -6.95 -8.69
CA GLY A 190 1.19 -7.35 -8.71
C GLY A 190 0.32 -6.48 -7.81
N LEU A 191 0.78 -6.25 -6.57
CA LEU A 191 0.12 -5.37 -5.59
C LEU A 191 -0.08 -3.95 -6.13
N LEU A 192 0.91 -3.41 -6.84
CA LEU A 192 0.87 -2.07 -7.42
C LEU A 192 0.43 -2.03 -8.89
N SER A 193 0.00 -3.16 -9.45
CA SER A 193 -0.28 -3.26 -10.88
C SER A 193 -1.53 -2.44 -11.29
N THR A 194 -2.42 -2.18 -10.35
CA THR A 194 -3.56 -1.26 -10.49
C THR A 194 -3.30 0.10 -9.83
N ALA A 195 -2.05 0.53 -9.70
CA ALA A 195 -1.68 1.80 -9.06
C ALA A 195 -2.45 3.01 -9.61
N GLY A 196 -2.80 3.02 -10.91
CA GLY A 196 -3.63 4.08 -11.48
C GLY A 196 -5.03 4.17 -10.84
N MET A 197 -5.65 3.03 -10.54
CA MET A 197 -6.90 2.97 -9.77
C MET A 197 -6.69 3.45 -8.33
N VAL A 198 -5.64 2.96 -7.66
CA VAL A 198 -5.32 3.32 -6.26
C VAL A 198 -5.09 4.84 -6.13
N VAL A 199 -4.33 5.47 -7.02
CA VAL A 199 -4.12 6.93 -7.01
C VAL A 199 -5.43 7.68 -7.28
N SER A 200 -6.30 7.15 -8.15
CA SER A 200 -7.62 7.75 -8.41
C SER A 200 -8.51 7.70 -7.17
N GLU A 201 -8.51 6.58 -6.45
CA GLU A 201 -9.23 6.39 -5.18
C GLU A 201 -8.69 7.29 -4.05
N ASP A 202 -7.38 7.49 -3.99
CA ASP A 202 -6.72 8.40 -3.04
C ASP A 202 -7.10 9.86 -3.32
N SER A 203 -7.23 10.22 -4.60
CA SER A 203 -7.61 11.57 -5.04
C SER A 203 -9.10 11.83 -4.89
N PHE A 204 -9.94 10.79 -4.96
CA PHE A 204 -11.38 10.89 -4.77
C PHE A 204 -11.73 11.47 -3.39
N GLY A 205 -11.06 11.03 -2.31
CA GLY A 205 -11.37 11.46 -0.95
C GLY A 205 -11.25 12.97 -0.72
N PRO A 206 -10.09 13.61 -0.97
CA PRO A 206 -9.95 15.06 -0.84
C PRO A 206 -10.89 15.86 -1.76
N VAL A 207 -11.25 15.32 -2.92
CA VAL A 207 -12.21 15.97 -3.82
C VAL A 207 -13.61 15.93 -3.22
N SER A 208 -14.06 14.79 -2.68
CA SER A 208 -15.37 14.68 -2.02
C SER A 208 -15.46 15.53 -0.74
N ASP A 209 -14.39 15.56 0.05
CA ASP A 209 -14.28 16.37 1.28
C ASP A 209 -14.41 17.87 0.96
N ASN A 210 -13.61 18.39 0.02
CA ASN A 210 -13.70 19.78 -0.41
C ASN A 210 -15.06 20.13 -1.00
N ALA A 211 -15.65 19.22 -1.78
CA ALA A 211 -16.97 19.46 -2.35
C ALA A 211 -18.05 19.52 -1.26
N ALA A 212 -17.96 18.69 -0.21
CA ALA A 212 -18.84 18.75 0.95
C ALA A 212 -18.66 20.06 1.73
N GLY A 213 -17.41 20.51 1.93
CA GLY A 213 -17.12 21.80 2.56
C GLY A 213 -17.66 23.00 1.77
N VAL A 214 -17.53 23.00 0.44
CA VAL A 214 -18.13 24.05 -0.41
C VAL A 214 -19.66 24.01 -0.33
N ALA A 215 -20.26 22.82 -0.31
CA ALA A 215 -21.70 22.67 -0.16
C ALA A 215 -22.19 23.25 1.18
N GLU A 216 -21.52 22.92 2.29
CA GLU A 216 -21.82 23.46 3.63
C GLU A 216 -21.68 25.00 3.66
N MET A 217 -20.57 25.54 3.16
CA MET A 217 -20.33 26.99 3.13
C MET A 217 -21.29 27.75 2.22
N SER A 218 -21.89 27.10 1.21
CA SER A 218 -22.87 27.74 0.34
C SER A 218 -24.26 27.89 0.98
N GLY A 219 -24.60 27.03 1.95
CA GLY A 219 -25.94 26.98 2.54
C GLY A 219 -27.06 26.53 1.59
N GLU A 220 -26.75 26.14 0.35
CA GLU A 220 -27.74 25.81 -0.69
C GLU A 220 -28.12 24.32 -0.75
N PHE A 221 -27.30 23.44 -0.18
CA PHE A 221 -27.51 21.99 -0.25
C PHE A 221 -28.20 21.49 1.01
N THR A 222 -29.46 21.06 0.89
CA THR A 222 -30.23 20.48 2.00
C THR A 222 -30.86 19.14 1.61
N GLY A 223 -31.13 18.30 2.61
CA GLY A 223 -31.91 17.07 2.42
C GLY A 223 -31.10 15.94 1.79
N GLU A 224 -31.50 15.48 0.60
CA GLU A 224 -30.89 14.31 -0.05
C GLU A 224 -29.48 14.61 -0.58
N ALA A 225 -29.26 15.80 -1.14
CA ALA A 225 -27.95 16.18 -1.69
C ALA A 225 -26.86 16.23 -0.61
N GLU A 226 -27.16 16.83 0.55
CA GLU A 226 -26.29 16.88 1.72
C GLU A 226 -25.91 15.46 2.21
N ARG A 227 -26.92 14.57 2.34
CA ARG A 227 -26.69 13.17 2.74
C ARG A 227 -25.79 12.41 1.76
N ILE A 228 -25.96 12.64 0.46
CA ILE A 228 -25.09 12.04 -0.55
C ILE A 228 -23.66 12.54 -0.39
N MET A 229 -23.47 13.84 -0.21
CA MET A 229 -22.13 14.44 -0.05
C MET A 229 -21.41 13.90 1.19
N VAL A 230 -22.09 13.85 2.34
CA VAL A 230 -21.55 13.25 3.57
C VAL A 230 -21.22 11.77 3.38
N SER A 231 -22.06 11.03 2.65
CA SER A 231 -21.78 9.63 2.34
C SER A 231 -20.55 9.46 1.44
N LEU A 232 -20.34 10.35 0.47
CA LEU A 232 -19.17 10.34 -0.40
C LEU A 232 -17.87 10.65 0.37
N ASP A 233 -17.91 11.62 1.30
CA ASP A 233 -16.76 11.93 2.16
C ASP A 233 -16.40 10.74 3.08
N ALA A 234 -17.40 10.10 3.71
CA ALA A 234 -17.17 8.89 4.51
C ALA A 234 -16.52 7.76 3.70
N VAL A 235 -16.93 7.60 2.44
CA VAL A 235 -16.29 6.67 1.51
C VAL A 235 -14.87 7.11 1.17
N GLY A 236 -14.63 8.40 0.92
CA GLY A 236 -13.32 8.99 0.70
C GLY A 236 -12.32 8.72 1.82
N ASN A 237 -12.78 8.74 3.08
CA ASN A 237 -11.96 8.39 4.24
C ASN A 237 -11.56 6.91 4.23
N THR A 238 -12.47 6.02 3.82
CA THR A 238 -12.20 4.58 3.68
C THR A 238 -11.21 4.33 2.53
N THR A 239 -11.39 4.96 1.36
CA THR A 239 -10.48 4.77 0.22
C THR A 239 -9.08 5.30 0.54
N LYS A 240 -8.97 6.45 1.22
CA LYS A 240 -7.69 7.00 1.69
C LYS A 240 -6.96 6.08 2.68
N ALA A 241 -7.69 5.30 3.46
CA ALA A 241 -7.07 4.29 4.32
C ALA A 241 -6.59 3.09 3.50
N ILE A 242 -7.41 2.60 2.55
CA ILE A 242 -7.05 1.50 1.64
C ILE A 242 -5.76 1.83 0.89
N THR A 243 -5.63 3.05 0.35
CA THR A 243 -4.47 3.48 -0.44
C THR A 243 -3.20 3.52 0.41
N LYS A 244 -3.29 3.97 1.67
CA LYS A 244 -2.19 3.88 2.64
C LYS A 244 -1.81 2.44 2.98
N GLY A 245 -2.80 1.55 3.13
CA GLY A 245 -2.56 0.13 3.36
C GLY A 245 -1.79 -0.52 2.21
N VAL A 246 -2.15 -0.21 0.96
CA VAL A 246 -1.43 -0.65 -0.24
C VAL A 246 -0.01 -0.09 -0.27
N ALA A 247 0.17 1.20 0.01
CA ALA A 247 1.50 1.83 0.08
C ALA A 247 2.40 1.12 1.10
N ILE A 248 1.92 0.89 2.32
CA ILE A 248 2.67 0.19 3.38
C ILE A 248 3.01 -1.24 2.96
N GLY A 249 2.04 -2.00 2.42
CA GLY A 249 2.27 -3.37 1.95
C GLY A 249 3.34 -3.42 0.87
N SER A 250 3.31 -2.47 -0.06
CA SER A 250 4.31 -2.38 -1.14
C SER A 250 5.69 -1.97 -0.62
N ALA A 251 5.77 -1.07 0.36
CA ALA A 251 7.02 -0.67 0.99
C ALA A 251 7.70 -1.84 1.72
N VAL A 252 6.92 -2.69 2.42
CA VAL A 252 7.45 -3.90 3.07
C VAL A 252 8.00 -4.87 2.02
N ILE A 253 7.27 -5.14 0.95
CA ILE A 253 7.70 -6.04 -0.12
C ILE A 253 8.95 -5.50 -0.85
N ALA A 254 8.97 -4.20 -1.11
CA ALA A 254 10.12 -3.52 -1.70
C ALA A 254 11.35 -3.64 -0.78
N ALA A 255 11.19 -3.39 0.53
CA ALA A 255 12.27 -3.55 1.51
C ALA A 255 12.82 -4.98 1.55
N VAL A 256 11.94 -6.00 1.50
CA VAL A 256 12.37 -7.41 1.42
C VAL A 256 13.19 -7.66 0.16
N SER A 257 12.76 -7.11 -0.98
CA SER A 257 13.45 -7.27 -2.26
C SER A 257 14.83 -6.58 -2.27
N LEU A 258 14.92 -5.39 -1.68
CA LEU A 258 16.15 -4.61 -1.59
C LEU A 258 17.23 -5.27 -0.72
N PHE A 259 16.90 -6.24 0.14
CA PHE A 259 17.92 -7.01 0.86
C PHE A 259 18.90 -7.72 -0.08
N GLY A 260 18.47 -8.10 -1.30
CA GLY A 260 19.39 -8.67 -2.27
C GLY A 260 20.50 -7.69 -2.66
N SER A 261 20.13 -6.49 -3.07
CA SER A 261 21.09 -5.42 -3.40
C SER A 261 21.90 -4.96 -2.20
N PHE A 262 21.32 -4.99 -1.00
CA PHE A 262 22.04 -4.69 0.24
C PHE A 262 23.15 -5.71 0.53
N VAL A 263 22.86 -7.00 0.38
CA VAL A 263 23.85 -8.08 0.53
C VAL A 263 24.97 -7.97 -0.50
N GLU A 264 24.64 -7.66 -1.75
CA GLU A 264 25.64 -7.38 -2.80
C GLU A 264 26.53 -6.18 -2.44
N THR A 265 25.94 -5.13 -1.87
CA THR A 265 26.69 -3.96 -1.40
C THR A 265 27.65 -4.32 -0.27
N ILE A 266 27.21 -5.13 0.71
CA ILE A 266 28.09 -5.64 1.77
C ILE A 266 29.27 -6.41 1.16
N ALA A 267 29.00 -7.31 0.22
CA ALA A 267 30.02 -8.10 -0.43
C ALA A 267 31.06 -7.24 -1.16
N SER A 268 30.60 -6.21 -1.86
CA SER A 268 31.46 -5.21 -2.50
C SER A 268 32.34 -4.47 -1.50
N GLN A 269 31.77 -3.99 -0.38
CA GLN A 269 32.54 -3.27 0.66
C GLN A 269 33.56 -4.17 1.38
N LEU A 270 33.25 -5.46 1.51
CA LEU A 270 34.15 -6.46 2.10
C LEU A 270 35.13 -7.07 1.09
N ASN A 271 35.12 -6.64 -0.18
CA ASN A 271 35.95 -7.17 -1.27
C ASN A 271 35.83 -8.69 -1.43
N LEU A 272 34.63 -9.23 -1.21
CA LEU A 272 34.35 -10.65 -1.41
C LEU A 272 34.25 -10.91 -2.92
N HIS A 273 35.05 -11.84 -3.43
CA HIS A 273 35.09 -12.23 -4.85
C HIS A 273 33.98 -13.25 -5.19
N ALA A 274 32.85 -13.15 -4.51
CA ALA A 274 31.69 -14.01 -4.66
C ALA A 274 30.57 -13.24 -5.35
N SER A 275 29.76 -13.94 -6.13
CA SER A 275 28.64 -13.36 -6.87
C SER A 275 27.42 -14.26 -6.83
N GLY A 276 26.25 -13.66 -6.96
CA GLY A 276 24.96 -14.35 -6.96
C GLY A 276 24.72 -15.19 -5.69
N ALA A 277 24.20 -16.40 -5.86
CA ALA A 277 23.68 -17.24 -4.77
C ALA A 277 24.71 -17.55 -3.67
N SER A 278 26.00 -17.59 -4.04
CA SER A 278 27.10 -17.78 -3.08
C SER A 278 27.15 -16.67 -2.02
N LEU A 279 26.78 -15.43 -2.37
CA LEU A 279 26.72 -14.30 -1.44
C LEU A 279 25.71 -14.51 -0.33
N PHE A 280 24.61 -15.21 -0.55
CA PHE A 280 23.63 -15.47 0.51
C PHE A 280 24.04 -16.62 1.42
N SER A 281 25.04 -17.42 1.02
CA SER A 281 25.56 -18.55 1.79
C SER A 281 26.80 -18.21 2.64
N LEU A 282 27.45 -17.08 2.37
CA LEU A 282 28.65 -16.67 3.09
C LEU A 282 28.32 -16.17 4.50
N PRO A 283 29.06 -16.59 5.54
CA PRO A 283 28.87 -16.11 6.91
C PRO A 283 29.00 -14.59 7.05
N GLU A 284 29.84 -13.95 6.24
CA GLU A 284 30.17 -12.52 6.31
C GLU A 284 29.03 -11.60 5.86
N THR A 285 28.13 -12.12 5.02
CA THR A 285 27.00 -11.39 4.41
C THR A 285 25.65 -11.79 5.01
N GLN A 286 25.62 -12.84 5.84
CA GLN A 286 24.39 -13.28 6.51
C GLN A 286 23.92 -12.28 7.56
N VAL A 287 22.67 -11.83 7.42
CA VAL A 287 22.00 -10.99 8.40
C VAL A 287 21.43 -11.87 9.51
N ASN A 288 22.27 -12.26 10.47
CA ASN A 288 21.86 -13.07 11.62
C ASN A 288 21.41 -12.19 12.79
N VAL A 289 20.11 -12.23 13.12
CA VAL A 289 19.52 -11.47 14.24
C VAL A 289 20.10 -11.87 15.60
N ALA A 290 20.67 -13.08 15.74
CA ALA A 290 21.36 -13.49 16.97
C ALA A 290 22.73 -12.81 17.16
N ASN A 291 23.29 -12.16 16.13
CA ASN A 291 24.51 -11.38 16.27
C ASN A 291 24.20 -10.07 17.02
N PRO A 292 24.87 -9.77 18.15
CA PRO A 292 24.60 -8.57 18.94
C PRO A 292 24.69 -7.25 18.15
N THR A 293 25.63 -7.13 17.21
CA THR A 293 25.78 -5.91 16.40
C THR A 293 24.58 -5.70 15.48
N ILE A 294 24.08 -6.76 14.84
CA ILE A 294 22.87 -6.71 14.01
C ILE A 294 21.65 -6.44 14.86
N PHE A 295 21.56 -7.09 16.03
CA PHE A 295 20.46 -6.89 16.97
C PHE A 295 20.38 -5.45 17.50
N ILE A 296 21.52 -4.82 17.81
CA ILE A 296 21.57 -3.39 18.17
C ILE A 296 21.01 -2.54 17.02
N GLY A 297 21.42 -2.82 15.78
CA GLY A 297 20.88 -2.14 14.60
C GLY A 297 19.37 -2.31 14.44
N LEU A 298 18.85 -3.52 14.68
CA LEU A 298 17.42 -3.83 14.65
C LEU A 298 16.64 -3.01 15.69
N LEU A 299 17.12 -2.96 16.95
CA LEU A 299 16.48 -2.19 18.03
C LEU A 299 16.47 -0.69 17.74
N ILE A 300 17.61 -0.14 17.31
CA ILE A 300 17.72 1.29 16.98
C ILE A 300 16.82 1.61 15.79
N GLY A 301 16.90 0.82 14.70
CA GLY A 301 16.08 1.00 13.50
C GLY A 301 14.58 0.96 13.80
N GLY A 302 14.13 -0.02 14.59
CA GLY A 302 12.71 -0.10 15.01
C GLY A 302 12.26 1.12 15.83
N SER A 303 13.13 1.68 16.66
CA SER A 303 12.81 2.86 17.47
C SER A 303 12.65 4.15 16.65
N VAL A 304 13.25 4.23 15.46
CA VAL A 304 13.19 5.43 14.58
C VAL A 304 11.75 5.75 14.20
N ALA A 305 10.92 4.74 13.93
CA ALA A 305 9.50 4.95 13.59
C ALA A 305 8.72 5.65 14.73
N PHE A 306 9.00 5.27 15.99
CA PHE A 306 8.39 5.91 17.16
C PHE A 306 8.90 7.33 17.36
N LEU A 307 10.20 7.56 17.19
CA LEU A 307 10.79 8.89 17.28
C LEU A 307 10.19 9.84 16.22
N PHE A 308 10.11 9.38 14.97
CA PHE A 308 9.52 10.15 13.87
C PHE A 308 8.04 10.47 14.15
N SER A 309 7.26 9.47 14.59
CA SER A 309 5.85 9.66 14.96
C SER A 309 5.67 10.69 16.07
N SER A 310 6.51 10.64 17.10
CA SER A 310 6.51 11.62 18.21
C SER A 310 6.80 13.04 17.73
N LEU A 311 7.80 13.21 16.86
CA LEU A 311 8.15 14.50 16.28
C LEU A 311 7.00 15.07 15.42
N ALA A 312 6.38 14.24 14.58
CA ALA A 312 5.24 14.62 13.76
C ALA A 312 4.02 15.02 14.60
N ILE A 313 3.65 14.22 15.61
CA ILE A 313 2.52 14.52 16.52
C ILE A 313 2.78 15.84 17.27
N ARG A 314 3.99 16.05 17.79
CA ARG A 314 4.36 17.31 18.47
C ARG A 314 4.30 18.50 17.53
N ALA A 315 4.70 18.36 16.27
CA ALA A 315 4.63 19.43 15.29
C ALA A 315 3.17 19.83 15.01
N VAL A 316 2.30 18.86 14.73
CA VAL A 316 0.86 19.11 14.51
C VAL A 316 0.21 19.70 15.76
N GLY A 317 0.52 19.19 16.96
CA GLY A 317 -0.05 19.69 18.21
C GLY A 317 0.26 21.17 18.47
N ARG A 318 1.49 21.62 18.15
CA ARG A 318 1.85 23.05 18.25
C ARG A 318 1.03 23.91 17.28
N SER A 319 0.97 23.52 16.00
CA SER A 319 0.23 24.26 14.98
C SER A 319 -1.28 24.29 15.26
N ALA A 320 -1.86 23.16 15.67
CA ALA A 320 -3.27 23.09 16.05
C ALA A 320 -3.61 24.00 17.23
N GLY A 321 -2.73 24.07 18.24
CA GLY A 321 -2.88 24.99 19.36
C GLY A 321 -2.95 26.45 18.91
N THR A 322 -2.06 26.87 18.00
CA THR A 322 -2.10 28.22 17.41
C THR A 322 -3.42 28.51 16.68
N VAL A 323 -3.89 27.57 15.86
CA VAL A 323 -5.17 27.72 15.13
C VAL A 323 -6.35 27.84 16.10
N VAL A 324 -6.40 27.02 17.14
CA VAL A 324 -7.48 27.09 18.15
C VAL A 324 -7.48 28.44 18.87
N HIS A 325 -6.30 28.96 19.23
CA HIS A 325 -6.20 30.29 19.86
C HIS A 325 -6.67 31.41 18.91
N GLU A 326 -6.34 31.32 17.62
CA GLU A 326 -6.75 32.30 16.63
C GLU A 326 -8.26 32.28 16.36
N VAL A 327 -8.86 31.09 16.19
CA VAL A 327 -10.32 30.96 16.01
C VAL A 327 -11.07 31.50 17.23
N ARG A 328 -10.59 31.19 18.44
CA ARG A 328 -11.18 31.74 19.68
C ARG A 328 -11.03 33.25 19.78
N ARG A 329 -9.91 33.80 19.31
CA ARG A 329 -9.68 35.25 19.25
C ARG A 329 -10.70 35.90 18.32
N GLN A 330 -10.89 35.35 17.11
CA GLN A 330 -11.85 35.88 16.15
C GLN A 330 -13.28 35.86 16.68
N PHE A 331 -13.74 34.75 17.27
CA PHE A 331 -15.08 34.69 17.87
C PHE A 331 -15.28 35.66 19.04
N ARG A 332 -14.23 35.94 19.81
CA ARG A 332 -14.31 36.88 20.95
C ARG A 332 -14.28 38.34 20.50
N GLU A 333 -13.48 38.67 19.49
CA GLU A 333 -13.21 40.05 19.06
C GLU A 333 -14.14 40.53 17.94
N HIS A 334 -14.82 39.62 17.24
CA HIS A 334 -15.79 39.93 16.19
C HIS A 334 -17.16 39.26 16.50
N PRO A 335 -18.04 39.94 17.27
CA PRO A 335 -19.29 39.35 17.80
C PRO A 335 -20.28 38.83 16.74
N GLY A 336 -20.23 39.37 15.52
CA GLY A 336 -21.14 39.03 14.42
C GLY A 336 -20.82 37.72 13.67
N ILE A 337 -19.69 37.08 13.97
CA ILE A 337 -19.28 35.85 13.26
C ILE A 337 -20.23 34.67 13.59
N MET A 338 -20.69 34.56 14.83
CA MET A 338 -21.48 33.39 15.27
C MET A 338 -22.96 33.47 14.87
N ASP A 339 -23.48 34.67 14.61
CA ASP A 339 -24.87 34.92 14.21
C ASP A 339 -24.98 35.41 12.75
N TYR A 340 -23.87 35.42 12.01
CA TYR A 340 -23.77 35.82 10.61
C TYR A 340 -24.19 37.28 10.34
N THR A 341 -23.85 38.21 11.26
CA THR A 341 -24.14 39.66 11.18
C THR A 341 -22.89 40.54 11.08
#